data_AF-A0A525CJM4-F1
#
_entry.id   AF-A0A525CJM4-F1
#
_cell.length_a   1.000
_cell.length_b   1.000
_cell.length_c   1.000
_cell.angle_alpha   90.00
_cell.angle_beta   90.00
_cell.angle_gamma   90.00
#
_symmetry.space_group_name_H-M   'P 1'
#
loop_
_entity.id
_entity.type
_entity.pdbx_description
1 polymer ?
#
loop_
_entity_poly.entity_id
_entity_poly.type
_entity_poly.pdbx_seq_one_letter_code
_entity_poly.pdbx_strand_id
1 'polypeptide(L)'
;MKTIVIIILSLLSHSAFACFSPPEGLVEQHELQSMIYLSLAIGFLVLSLVLRFISNRHRIWVPLLFITTFTYIPAYIWHFGQIYSGECGIPETLLAIKVLSGGMIVLLTYEVVYFLKERRKHAT
;
A
#
# COMPACT_ATOMS: atom_id res chain seq x y z
N MET A 1 -14.88 14.69 15.75
CA MET A 1 -13.52 14.41 16.27
C MET A 1 -13.49 13.31 17.34
N LYS A 2 -14.36 13.32 18.37
CA LYS A 2 -14.39 12.26 19.41
C LYS A 2 -14.64 10.83 18.89
N THR A 3 -15.49 10.65 17.88
CA THR A 3 -15.80 9.34 17.28
C THR A 3 -14.62 8.73 16.51
N ILE A 4 -13.83 9.56 15.83
CA ILE A 4 -12.65 9.14 15.07
C ILE A 4 -11.56 8.62 16.03
N VAL A 5 -11.38 9.28 17.18
CA VAL A 5 -10.41 8.88 18.21
C VAL A 5 -10.77 7.53 18.83
N ILE A 6 -12.05 7.25 19.08
CA ILE A 6 -12.51 5.97 19.64
C ILE A 6 -12.30 4.83 18.64
N ILE A 7 -12.59 5.07 17.35
CA ILE A 7 -12.35 4.09 16.29
C ILE A 7 -10.85 3.77 16.18
N ILE A 8 -9.99 4.80 16.19
CA ILE A 8 -8.53 4.65 16.16
C ILE A 8 -8.04 3.88 17.40
N LEU A 9 -8.51 4.19 18.61
CA LEU A 9 -8.13 3.48 19.83
C LEU A 9 -8.57 1.99 19.81
N SER A 10 -9.74 1.69 19.26
CA SER A 10 -10.24 0.31 19.16
C SER A 10 -9.53 -0.53 18.10
N LEU A 11 -8.93 0.12 17.09
CA LEU A 11 -8.10 -0.53 16.07
C LEU A 11 -6.68 -0.78 16.59
N LEU A 12 -6.12 0.13 17.41
CA LEU A 12 -4.79 -0.03 18.01
C LEU A 12 -4.72 -1.13 19.08
N SER A 13 -5.80 -1.45 19.76
CA SER A 13 -5.81 -2.51 20.78
C SER A 13 -5.72 -3.92 20.19
N HIS A 14 -6.07 -4.11 18.91
CA HIS A 14 -5.95 -5.39 18.24
C HIS A 14 -4.52 -5.76 17.83
N SER A 15 -3.60 -4.79 17.80
CA SER A 15 -2.22 -4.99 17.30
C SER A 15 -1.16 -5.11 18.40
N ALA A 16 -1.50 -5.00 19.68
CA ALA A 16 -0.51 -4.92 20.77
C ALA A 16 -0.16 -6.29 21.42
N PHE A 17 -0.08 -7.37 20.65
CA PHE A 17 0.40 -8.66 21.14
C PHE A 17 1.87 -8.87 20.73
N ALA A 18 2.77 -8.75 21.70
CA ALA A 18 4.14 -9.28 21.59
C ALA A 18 4.09 -10.76 22.02
N CYS A 19 4.33 -11.71 21.12
CA CYS A 19 4.43 -13.12 21.49
C CYS A 19 5.88 -13.48 21.74
N PHE A 20 6.08 -14.28 22.79
CA PHE A 20 7.36 -14.85 23.15
C PHE A 20 7.82 -15.97 22.19
N SER A 21 6.88 -16.58 21.45
CA SER A 21 7.14 -17.53 20.36
C SER A 21 6.01 -17.45 19.34
N PRO A 22 6.30 -17.37 18.02
CA PRO A 22 5.26 -17.41 16.99
C PRO A 22 4.60 -18.80 16.95
N PRO A 23 3.28 -18.89 16.71
CA PRO A 23 2.60 -20.17 16.49
C PRO A 23 3.04 -20.81 15.18
N GLU A 24 3.05 -22.14 15.14
CA GLU A 24 3.43 -22.93 13.95
C GLU A 24 2.50 -22.61 12.77
N GLY A 25 3.07 -22.37 11.58
CA GLY A 25 2.33 -22.04 10.35
C GLY A 25 2.01 -20.56 10.11
N LEU A 26 2.30 -19.66 11.06
CA LEU A 26 2.09 -18.21 10.87
C LEU A 26 2.99 -17.63 9.76
N VAL A 27 4.20 -18.15 9.62
CA VAL A 27 5.18 -17.72 8.61
C VAL A 27 4.68 -18.00 7.19
N GLU A 28 4.15 -19.20 6.93
CA GLU A 28 3.61 -19.56 5.61
C GLU A 28 2.38 -18.70 5.24
N GLN A 29 1.54 -18.35 6.21
CA GLN A 29 0.41 -17.45 5.99
C GLN A 29 0.86 -16.04 5.62
N HIS A 30 1.91 -15.52 6.27
CA HIS A 30 2.45 -14.20 5.97
C HIS A 30 3.16 -14.14 4.62
N GLU A 31 3.85 -15.21 4.21
CA GLU A 31 4.42 -15.31 2.87
C GLU A 31 3.34 -15.28 1.79
N LEU A 32 2.28 -16.08 1.94
CA LEU A 32 1.18 -16.09 0.98
C LEU A 32 0.46 -14.73 0.92
N GLN A 33 0.21 -14.10 2.07
CA GLN A 33 -0.36 -12.75 2.12
C GLN A 33 0.54 -11.74 1.41
N SER A 34 1.85 -11.80 1.61
CA SER A 34 2.80 -10.88 0.99
C SER A 34 2.76 -10.98 -0.54
N MET A 35 2.66 -12.19 -1.10
CA MET A 35 2.55 -12.42 -2.53
C MET A 35 1.24 -11.87 -3.10
N ILE A 36 0.13 -12.04 -2.38
CA ILE A 36 -1.17 -11.49 -2.80
C ILE A 36 -1.11 -9.95 -2.84
N TYR A 37 -0.61 -9.30 -1.79
CA TYR A 37 -0.52 -7.84 -1.77
C TYR A 37 0.43 -7.28 -2.83
N LEU A 38 1.53 -7.99 -3.11
CA LEU A 38 2.46 -7.61 -4.17
C LEU A 38 1.81 -7.70 -5.55
N SER A 39 1.10 -8.80 -5.85
CA SER A 39 0.39 -8.96 -7.12
C SER A 39 -0.70 -7.90 -7.32
N LEU A 40 -1.44 -7.56 -6.25
CA LEU A 40 -2.42 -6.47 -6.27
C LEU A 40 -1.76 -5.10 -6.51
N ALA A 41 -0.63 -4.81 -5.86
CA ALA A 41 0.10 -3.56 -6.05
C ALA A 41 0.56 -3.39 -7.50
N ILE A 42 1.10 -4.45 -8.11
CA ILE A 42 1.49 -4.46 -9.54
C ILE A 42 0.27 -4.24 -10.42
N GLY A 43 -0.85 -4.91 -10.15
CA GLY A 43 -2.09 -4.75 -10.90
C GLY A 43 -2.62 -3.31 -10.87
N PHE A 44 -2.67 -2.69 -9.69
CA PHE A 44 -3.08 -1.30 -9.52
C PHE A 44 -2.14 -0.32 -10.21
N LEU A 45 -0.83 -0.59 -10.16
CA LEU A 45 0.15 0.24 -10.85
C LEU A 45 -0.03 0.19 -12.36
N VAL A 46 -0.14 -1.00 -12.95
CA VAL A 46 -0.37 -1.15 -14.40
C VAL A 46 -1.65 -0.44 -14.80
N LEU A 47 -2.74 -0.62 -14.04
CA LEU A 47 -4.00 0.05 -14.30
C LEU A 47 -3.88 1.59 -14.22
N SER A 48 -3.14 2.11 -13.24
CA SER A 48 -2.89 3.55 -13.09
C SER A 48 -2.11 4.12 -14.28
N LEU A 49 -1.11 3.38 -14.79
CA LEU A 49 -0.34 3.76 -15.96
C LEU A 49 -1.20 3.75 -17.23
N VAL A 50 -2.04 2.74 -17.41
CA VAL A 50 -2.97 2.65 -18.54
C VAL A 50 -3.96 3.81 -18.53
N LEU A 51 -4.56 4.11 -17.37
CA LEU A 51 -5.46 5.26 -17.21
C LEU A 51 -4.76 6.58 -17.57
N ARG A 52 -3.52 6.78 -17.10
CA ARG A 52 -2.74 7.98 -17.43
C ARG A 52 -2.38 8.05 -18.91
N PHE A 53 -2.03 6.92 -19.51
CA PHE A 53 -1.69 6.83 -20.93
C PHE A 53 -2.88 7.22 -21.82
N ILE A 54 -4.09 6.76 -21.48
CA ILE A 54 -5.33 7.11 -22.19
C ILE A 54 -5.71 8.57 -21.94
N SER A 55 -5.57 9.06 -20.70
CA SER A 55 -6.00 10.42 -20.34
C SER A 55 -5.05 11.50 -20.86
N ASN A 56 -3.75 11.36 -20.61
CA ASN A 56 -2.76 12.38 -20.93
C ASN A 56 -1.33 11.81 -20.95
N ARG A 57 -0.89 11.39 -22.14
CA ARG A 57 0.43 10.79 -22.39
C ARG A 57 1.60 11.67 -21.96
N HIS A 58 1.43 13.00 -21.95
CA HIS A 58 2.49 13.92 -21.55
C HIS A 58 2.75 13.88 -20.05
N ARG A 59 1.82 13.44 -19.17
CA ARG A 59 2.04 13.46 -17.70
C ARG A 59 2.20 12.06 -17.08
N ILE A 60 2.85 11.14 -17.80
CA ILE A 60 3.13 9.77 -17.33
C ILE A 60 4.18 9.74 -16.20
N TRP A 61 5.02 10.78 -16.11
CA TRP A 61 6.00 10.90 -15.02
C TRP A 61 5.38 11.02 -13.61
N VAL A 62 4.09 11.37 -13.48
CA VAL A 62 3.44 11.50 -12.17
C VAL A 62 3.29 10.13 -11.47
N PRO A 63 2.65 9.12 -12.09
CA PRO A 63 2.70 7.74 -11.57
C PRO A 63 4.12 7.22 -11.36
N LEU A 64 5.06 7.58 -12.23
CA LEU A 64 6.45 7.13 -12.16
C LEU A 64 7.22 7.69 -10.94
N LEU A 65 7.00 8.95 -10.58
CA LEU A 65 7.55 9.55 -9.36
C LEU A 65 6.89 8.99 -8.10
N PHE A 66 5.61 8.64 -8.20
CA PHE A 66 4.87 8.07 -7.08
C PHE A 66 5.39 6.66 -6.76
N ILE A 67 5.58 5.80 -7.76
CA ILE A 67 6.13 4.46 -7.54
C ILE A 67 7.54 4.53 -6.95
N THR A 68 8.43 5.39 -7.43
CA THR A 68 9.82 5.45 -6.91
C THR A 68 9.88 5.87 -5.45
N THR A 69 9.00 6.79 -5.04
CA THR A 69 8.86 7.19 -3.63
C THR A 69 8.32 6.03 -2.79
N PHE A 70 7.29 5.35 -3.30
CA PHE A 70 6.63 4.25 -2.61
C PHE A 70 7.37 2.92 -2.69
N THR A 71 8.40 2.74 -3.49
CA THR A 71 9.32 1.60 -3.39
C THR A 71 10.49 1.88 -2.46
N TYR A 72 10.94 3.14 -2.37
CA TYR A 72 12.01 3.52 -1.45
C TYR A 72 11.61 3.37 0.02
N ILE A 73 10.39 3.78 0.38
CA ILE A 73 9.91 3.69 1.77
C ILE A 73 9.81 2.22 2.27
N PRO A 74 9.18 1.28 1.54
CA PRO A 74 9.21 -0.15 1.87
C PRO A 74 10.60 -0.76 1.90
N ALA A 75 11.51 -0.35 1.00
CA ALA A 75 12.89 -0.83 1.02
C ALA A 75 13.64 -0.35 2.27
N TYR A 76 13.38 0.87 2.71
CA TYR A 76 13.90 1.40 3.97
C TYR A 76 13.33 0.63 5.18
N ILE A 77 12.02 0.39 5.20
CA ILE A 77 11.35 -0.41 6.25
C ILE A 77 11.91 -1.84 6.26
N TRP A 78 12.19 -2.43 5.11
CA TRP A 78 12.82 -3.76 5.04
C TRP A 78 14.23 -3.77 5.63
N HIS A 79 15.02 -2.73 5.34
CA HIS A 79 16.43 -2.70 5.73
C HIS A 79 16.63 -2.34 7.21
N PHE A 80 15.83 -1.40 7.73
CA PHE A 80 15.95 -0.90 9.10
C PHE A 80 14.87 -1.42 10.06
N GLY A 81 13.84 -2.07 9.53
CA GLY A 81 12.73 -2.61 10.31
C GLY A 81 13.17 -3.63 11.34
N GLN A 82 14.30 -4.32 11.11
CA GLN A 82 14.81 -5.41 11.96
C GLN A 82 15.01 -4.99 13.42
N ILE A 83 15.09 -3.68 13.65
CA ILE A 83 15.30 -3.06 14.96
C ILE A 83 13.95 -2.73 15.66
N TYR A 84 12.82 -2.76 14.92
CA TYR A 84 11.51 -2.24 15.32
C TYR A 84 10.32 -3.21 15.10
N SER A 85 10.53 -4.53 14.98
CA SER A 85 9.44 -5.50 14.94
C SER A 85 8.79 -5.65 16.32
N GLY A 86 7.82 -4.75 16.60
CA GLY A 86 7.03 -4.73 17.83
C GLY A 86 5.77 -5.62 17.81
N GLU A 87 5.42 -6.20 16.65
CA GLU A 87 4.27 -7.11 16.52
C GLU A 87 4.73 -8.55 16.33
N CYS A 88 4.17 -9.45 17.12
CA CYS A 88 4.45 -10.88 17.10
C CYS A 88 4.38 -11.52 15.71
N GLY A 89 5.51 -12.04 15.23
CA GLY A 89 5.55 -12.97 14.09
C GLY A 89 5.17 -12.37 12.73
N ILE A 90 4.81 -11.08 12.67
CA ILE A 90 4.56 -10.39 11.39
C ILE A 90 5.92 -10.04 10.78
N PRO A 91 6.28 -10.63 9.64
CA PRO A 91 7.52 -10.29 9.00
C PRO A 91 7.41 -8.85 8.47
N GLU A 92 8.47 -8.07 8.65
CA GLU A 92 8.53 -6.66 8.24
C GLU A 92 8.36 -6.49 6.73
N THR A 93 8.66 -7.57 6.01
CA THR A 93 8.37 -7.81 4.61
C THR A 93 6.89 -7.57 4.28
N LEU A 94 5.99 -8.09 5.12
CA LEU A 94 4.55 -7.97 4.97
C LEU A 94 4.10 -6.53 5.26
N LEU A 95 4.67 -5.88 6.27
CA LEU A 95 4.37 -4.47 6.57
C LEU A 95 4.78 -3.57 5.41
N ALA A 96 6.01 -3.75 4.89
CA ALA A 96 6.54 -3.02 3.75
C ALA A 96 5.64 -3.18 2.51
N ILE A 97 5.20 -4.41 2.21
CA ILE A 97 4.32 -4.69 1.07
C ILE A 97 2.89 -4.15 1.30
N LYS A 98 2.37 -4.19 2.53
CA LYS A 98 1.09 -3.54 2.88
C LYS A 98 1.14 -2.03 2.64
N VAL A 99 2.21 -1.36 3.04
CA VAL A 99 2.42 0.07 2.79
C VAL A 99 2.50 0.35 1.28
N LEU A 100 3.24 -0.47 0.53
CA LEU A 100 3.34 -0.37 -0.93
C LEU A 100 1.96 -0.49 -1.60
N SER A 101 1.22 -1.56 -1.30
CA SER A 101 -0.11 -1.81 -1.88
C SER A 101 -1.11 -0.72 -1.51
N GLY A 102 -1.09 -0.23 -0.26
CA GLY A 102 -1.88 0.93 0.16
C GLY A 102 -1.56 2.19 -0.64
N GLY A 103 -0.28 2.46 -0.89
CA GLY A 103 0.17 3.54 -1.77
C GLY A 103 -0.40 3.43 -3.18
N MET A 104 -0.37 2.23 -3.77
CA MET A 104 -0.89 1.99 -5.12
C MET A 104 -2.41 2.20 -5.23
N ILE A 105 -3.17 1.90 -4.17
CA ILE A 105 -4.61 2.20 -4.12
C ILE A 105 -4.85 3.71 -4.13
N VAL A 106 -4.06 4.48 -3.37
CA VAL A 106 -4.15 5.96 -3.36
C VAL A 106 -3.81 6.53 -4.75
N LEU A 107 -2.77 6.00 -5.40
CA LEU A 107 -2.42 6.40 -6.76
C LEU A 107 -3.55 6.10 -7.75
N LEU A 108 -4.11 4.89 -7.70
CA LEU A 108 -5.19 4.48 -8.60
C LEU A 108 -6.44 5.34 -8.40
N THR A 109 -6.85 5.59 -7.16
CA THR A 109 -8.01 6.44 -6.86
C THR A 109 -7.80 7.88 -7.36
N TYR A 110 -6.61 8.44 -7.20
CA TYR A 110 -6.24 9.73 -7.77
C TYR A 110 -6.38 9.74 -9.30
N GLU A 111 -5.84 8.71 -9.98
CA GLU A 111 -5.91 8.61 -11.45
C GLU A 111 -7.34 8.42 -11.97
N VAL A 112 -8.16 7.62 -11.29
CA VAL A 112 -9.57 7.44 -11.63
C VAL A 112 -10.34 8.76 -11.51
N VAL A 113 -10.14 9.52 -10.42
CA VAL A 113 -10.79 10.82 -10.23
C VAL A 113 -10.34 11.81 -11.30
N TYR A 114 -9.05 11.82 -11.64
CA TYR A 114 -8.50 12.66 -12.69
C TYR A 114 -9.11 12.31 -14.05
N PHE A 115 -9.15 11.02 -14.42
CA PHE A 115 -9.73 10.53 -15.65
C PHE A 115 -11.21 10.93 -15.81
N LEU A 116 -12.00 10.79 -14.74
CA LEU A 116 -13.41 11.21 -14.73
C LEU A 116 -13.58 12.72 -14.87
N LYS A 117 -12.65 13.51 -14.34
CA LYS A 117 -12.68 14.98 -14.49
C LYS A 117 -12.34 15.39 -15.92
N GLU A 118 -11.38 14.72 -16.55
CA GLU A 118 -10.97 15.02 -17.93
C GLU A 118 -12.06 14.64 -18.94
N ARG A 119 -12.68 13.46 -18.78
CA ARG A 119 -13.84 13.04 -19.56
C ARG A 119 -14.99 14.05 -19.52
N ARG A 120 -15.25 14.66 -18.35
CA ARG A 120 -16.30 15.68 -18.20
C ARG A 120 -16.02 16.96 -18.98
N LYS A 121 -14.75 17.40 -19.05
CA LYS A 121 -14.39 18.61 -19.82
C LYS A 121 -14.55 18.44 -21.32
N HIS A 122 -14.30 17.24 -21.84
CA HIS A 122 -14.46 16.94 -23.26
C HIS A 122 -15.91 16.67 -23.68
N ALA A 123 -16.84 16.56 -22.73
CA ALA A 123 -18.26 16.33 -22.99
C ALA A 123 -19.10 17.62 -23.01
N THR A 124 -18.51 18.77 -22.65
CA THR A 124 -19.09 20.12 -22.71
C THR A 124 -18.39 20.92 -23.79
#